data_AF-A0A174S454-F1
#
_entry.id   AF-A0A174S454-F1
#
_cell.length_a   1.000
_cell.length_b   1.000
_cell.length_c   1.000
_cell.angle_alpha   90.00
_cell.angle_beta   90.00
_cell.angle_gamma   90.00
#
_symmetry.space_group_name_H-M   'P 1'
#
loop_
_entity.id
_entity.type
_entity.pdbx_description
1 polymer ?
#
loop_
_entity_poly.entity_id
_entity_poly.type
_entity_poly.pdbx_seq_one_letter_code
_entity_poly.pdbx_strand_id
1 'polypeptide(L)'
;MKKIYLDVKVVANNEVRNVAFAQGINRTINLNNVEKILAIMKVKGYRKAEMVQVIKAEEAIKTGDIVLVDINGKEIAPSEAANYFLVVDGQHRTVAASLYNEWARDNKQNEIVVPAIIVELQDETIAEYINDINITKKEWGTPDYVRGAANINPENEFLKRYNELIKSESNPNGYSISTLNLIFCGSNNAISKSDFSLLCSGKKEKGKKTKKPIIPAHNMEVGNKFIKICKDKGFKDADIAKRYLITEFNNIKITTSSVDEAYKIFQSITANDKTAMFNSNSNLDENLVISQFKEIKERHNAKQVNKTTIVMQPSSTKEEMTDEATEDIPYAEVEEAEDIIGTPFGLLRKK
;
A
#
# COMPACT_ATOMS: atom_id res chain seq x y z
N MET A 1 8.46 -36.84 -0.27
CA MET A 1 7.52 -37.51 -1.21
C MET A 1 6.85 -36.45 -2.06
N LYS A 2 6.62 -36.67 -3.35
CA LYS A 2 5.78 -35.79 -4.17
C LYS A 2 4.33 -35.93 -3.67
N LYS A 3 3.62 -34.82 -3.39
CA LYS A 3 2.20 -34.92 -3.03
C LYS A 3 1.42 -35.43 -4.25
N ILE A 4 0.61 -36.46 -4.04
CA ILE A 4 -0.32 -36.98 -5.03
C ILE A 4 -1.63 -36.20 -4.88
N TYR A 5 -2.17 -35.73 -6.00
CA TYR A 5 -3.43 -35.03 -6.09
C TYR A 5 -4.53 -36.00 -6.52
N LEU A 6 -5.72 -35.81 -5.96
CA LEU A 6 -6.94 -36.44 -6.45
C LEU A 6 -7.24 -35.97 -7.87
N ASP A 7 -7.67 -36.87 -8.75
CA ASP A 7 -8.26 -36.50 -10.03
C ASP A 7 -9.46 -35.56 -9.85
N VAL A 8 -9.54 -34.55 -10.73
CA VAL A 8 -10.60 -33.54 -10.70
C VAL A 8 -11.40 -33.63 -11.98
N LYS A 9 -12.72 -33.57 -11.86
CA LYS A 9 -13.64 -33.45 -12.99
C LYS A 9 -13.89 -31.98 -13.32
N VAL A 10 -13.88 -31.66 -14.61
CA VAL A 10 -14.24 -30.36 -15.16
C VAL A 10 -15.54 -30.50 -15.96
N VAL A 11 -16.43 -29.51 -15.86
CA VAL A 11 -17.67 -29.43 -16.64
C VAL A 11 -17.70 -28.20 -17.53
N ALA A 12 -17.91 -28.40 -18.83
CA ALA A 12 -18.10 -27.33 -19.83
C ALA A 12 -19.11 -27.80 -20.88
N ASN A 13 -20.06 -26.95 -21.28
CA ASN A 13 -21.11 -27.27 -22.26
C ASN A 13 -21.80 -28.64 -22.03
N ASN A 14 -22.10 -28.96 -20.76
CA ASN A 14 -22.65 -30.23 -20.27
C ASN A 14 -21.77 -31.48 -20.43
N GLU A 15 -20.57 -31.38 -21.02
CA GLU A 15 -19.56 -32.45 -21.01
C GLU A 15 -18.79 -32.44 -19.69
N VAL A 16 -18.58 -33.61 -19.08
CA VAL A 16 -17.78 -33.79 -17.86
C VAL A 16 -16.55 -34.63 -18.17
N ARG A 17 -15.35 -34.06 -18.03
CA ARG A 17 -14.08 -34.69 -18.41
C ARG A 17 -13.03 -34.60 -17.29
N ASN A 18 -11.94 -35.34 -17.44
CA ASN A 18 -10.76 -35.22 -16.58
C ASN A 18 -9.95 -33.96 -16.90
N VAL A 19 -9.00 -33.62 -16.03
CA VAL A 19 -8.05 -32.51 -16.20
C VAL A 19 -6.76 -32.99 -16.87
N ALA A 20 -6.35 -32.30 -17.93
CA ALA A 20 -5.02 -32.37 -18.49
C ALA A 20 -4.31 -31.00 -18.42
N PHE A 21 -2.98 -31.04 -18.44
CA PHE A 21 -2.09 -29.89 -18.58
C PHE A 21 -1.12 -30.15 -19.75
N ALA A 22 -0.63 -29.08 -20.38
CA ALA A 22 0.43 -29.15 -21.38
C ALA A 22 1.80 -29.14 -20.66
N GLN A 23 2.55 -30.23 -20.81
CA GLN A 23 3.84 -30.43 -20.15
C GLN A 23 4.84 -29.33 -20.56
N GLY A 24 5.42 -28.65 -19.58
CA GLY A 24 6.39 -27.57 -19.81
C GLY A 24 5.80 -26.23 -20.24
N ILE A 25 4.52 -26.16 -20.62
CA ILE A 25 3.85 -24.93 -21.09
C ILE A 25 2.99 -24.30 -19.99
N ASN A 26 2.20 -25.10 -19.25
CA ASN A 26 1.48 -24.58 -18.09
C ASN A 26 2.46 -24.06 -17.02
N ARG A 27 2.07 -22.99 -16.31
CA ARG A 27 2.90 -22.39 -15.23
C ARG A 27 3.24 -23.41 -14.15
N THR A 28 4.35 -23.22 -13.44
CA THR A 28 4.60 -24.00 -12.21
C THR A 28 3.51 -23.72 -11.17
N ILE A 29 2.99 -24.76 -10.52
CA ILE A 29 2.00 -24.61 -9.45
C ILE A 29 2.61 -23.95 -8.22
N ASN A 30 2.12 -22.76 -7.87
CA ASN A 30 2.48 -22.05 -6.65
C ASN A 30 1.55 -22.48 -5.50
N LEU A 31 2.07 -23.32 -4.60
CA LEU A 31 1.31 -23.89 -3.48
C LEU A 31 0.73 -22.82 -2.54
N ASN A 32 1.44 -21.72 -2.29
CA ASN A 32 0.92 -20.60 -1.47
C ASN A 32 -0.32 -19.95 -2.08
N ASN A 33 -0.47 -19.99 -3.41
CA ASN A 33 -1.68 -19.50 -4.09
C ASN A 33 -2.79 -20.56 -4.07
N VAL A 34 -2.47 -21.84 -4.25
CA VAL A 34 -3.40 -22.96 -4.08
C VAL A 34 -4.03 -22.95 -2.68
N GLU A 35 -3.23 -22.79 -1.62
CA GLU A 35 -3.70 -22.76 -0.23
C GLU A 35 -4.64 -21.59 0.06
N LYS A 36 -4.38 -20.39 -0.50
CA LYS A 36 -5.29 -19.24 -0.38
C LYS A 36 -6.63 -19.53 -1.05
N ILE A 37 -6.63 -20.14 -2.24
CA ILE A 37 -7.85 -20.53 -2.96
C ILE A 37 -8.61 -21.60 -2.17
N LEU A 38 -7.92 -22.64 -1.70
CA LEU A 38 -8.47 -23.72 -0.88
C LEU A 38 -9.12 -23.18 0.41
N ALA A 39 -8.47 -22.26 1.11
CA ALA A 39 -9.02 -21.62 2.31
C ALA A 39 -10.31 -20.83 2.01
N ILE A 40 -10.44 -20.23 0.83
CA ILE A 40 -11.67 -19.58 0.38
C ILE A 40 -12.74 -20.62 0.04
N MET A 41 -12.38 -21.70 -0.68
CA MET A 41 -13.30 -22.78 -1.05
C MET A 41 -13.91 -23.47 0.18
N LYS A 42 -13.11 -23.74 1.23
CA LYS A 42 -13.60 -24.33 2.50
C LYS A 42 -14.60 -23.44 3.26
N VAL A 43 -14.62 -22.13 3.00
CA VAL A 43 -15.49 -21.17 3.70
C VAL A 43 -16.67 -20.71 2.84
N LYS A 44 -16.53 -20.66 1.51
CA LYS A 44 -17.52 -20.08 0.58
C LYS A 44 -17.94 -21.01 -0.56
N GLY A 45 -17.44 -22.25 -0.61
CA GLY A 45 -17.59 -23.15 -1.75
C GLY A 45 -16.83 -22.66 -2.99
N TYR A 46 -17.02 -23.37 -4.11
CA TYR A 46 -16.51 -22.92 -5.40
C TYR A 46 -17.30 -21.72 -5.90
N ARG A 47 -16.61 -20.62 -6.25
CA ARG A 47 -17.24 -19.43 -6.85
C ARG A 47 -17.55 -19.71 -8.31
N LYS A 48 -18.81 -19.97 -8.66
CA LYS A 48 -19.22 -20.35 -10.03
C LYS A 48 -18.81 -19.34 -11.12
N ALA A 49 -18.71 -18.05 -10.80
CA ALA A 49 -18.23 -17.02 -11.72
C ALA A 49 -16.72 -17.11 -12.02
N GLU A 50 -15.95 -17.82 -11.20
CA GLU A 50 -14.52 -18.05 -11.38
C GLU A 50 -14.27 -19.36 -12.16
N MET A 51 -14.85 -19.47 -13.36
CA MET A 51 -14.66 -20.62 -14.24
C MET A 51 -13.19 -20.77 -14.67
N VAL A 52 -12.78 -21.99 -14.99
CA VAL A 52 -11.49 -22.26 -15.64
C VAL A 52 -11.67 -22.20 -17.18
N GLN A 53 -10.60 -21.92 -17.92
CA GLN A 53 -10.64 -21.95 -19.39
C GLN A 53 -10.04 -23.27 -19.87
N VAL A 54 -10.73 -23.94 -20.79
CA VAL A 54 -10.31 -25.24 -21.31
C VAL A 54 -10.42 -25.37 -22.81
N ILE A 55 -9.63 -26.29 -23.37
CA ILE A 55 -9.76 -26.77 -24.75
C ILE A 55 -9.99 -28.28 -24.69
N LYS A 56 -10.77 -28.82 -25.64
CA LYS A 56 -10.92 -30.28 -25.82
C LYS A 56 -9.55 -30.89 -26.12
N ALA A 57 -9.07 -31.79 -25.29
CA ALA A 57 -7.66 -32.20 -25.35
C ALA A 57 -7.32 -32.96 -26.65
N GLU A 58 -8.31 -33.63 -27.26
CA GLU A 58 -8.25 -34.24 -28.60
C GLU A 58 -8.14 -33.22 -29.75
N GLU A 59 -8.57 -31.97 -29.54
CA GLU A 59 -8.34 -30.87 -30.49
C GLU A 59 -6.94 -30.28 -30.30
N ALA A 60 -6.54 -30.08 -29.03
CA ALA A 60 -5.27 -29.46 -28.68
C ALA A 60 -4.01 -30.26 -29.10
N ILE A 61 -4.13 -31.57 -29.34
CA ILE A 61 -3.01 -32.41 -29.81
C ILE A 61 -2.92 -32.54 -31.34
N LYS A 62 -3.88 -32.00 -32.11
CA LYS A 62 -3.88 -32.13 -33.59
C LYS A 62 -2.68 -31.45 -34.25
N THR A 63 -2.19 -30.39 -33.63
CA THR A 63 -0.99 -29.64 -34.02
C THR A 63 0.31 -30.34 -33.64
N GLY A 64 0.29 -31.33 -32.73
CA GLY A 64 1.45 -32.12 -32.32
C GLY A 64 2.51 -31.37 -31.51
N ASP A 65 2.24 -30.12 -31.11
CA ASP A 65 3.15 -29.20 -30.41
C ASP A 65 3.14 -29.36 -28.88
N ILE A 66 2.23 -30.18 -28.33
CA ILE A 66 2.06 -30.37 -26.89
C ILE A 66 2.09 -31.85 -26.47
N VAL A 67 2.64 -32.10 -25.28
CA VAL A 67 2.48 -33.38 -24.56
C VAL A 67 1.49 -33.16 -23.42
N LEU A 68 0.43 -33.98 -23.38
CA LEU A 68 -0.58 -33.93 -22.32
C LEU A 68 -0.12 -34.71 -21.09
N VAL A 69 -0.31 -34.12 -19.91
CA VAL A 69 -0.10 -34.78 -18.61
C VAL A 69 -1.30 -34.60 -17.69
N ASP A 70 -1.54 -35.56 -16.82
CA ASP A 70 -2.57 -35.50 -15.78
C ASP A 70 -2.23 -34.49 -14.66
N ILE A 71 -3.11 -34.37 -13.66
CA ILE A 71 -2.90 -33.48 -12.50
C ILE A 71 -1.66 -33.83 -11.66
N ASN A 72 -1.15 -35.06 -11.78
CA ASN A 72 0.04 -35.55 -11.11
C ASN A 72 1.31 -35.45 -11.99
N GLY A 73 1.18 -35.04 -13.26
CA GLY A 73 2.29 -34.94 -14.22
C GLY A 73 2.65 -36.26 -14.89
N LYS A 74 1.75 -37.25 -14.93
CA LYS A 74 1.89 -38.48 -15.74
C LYS A 74 1.38 -38.21 -17.14
N GLU A 75 2.12 -38.65 -18.15
CA GLU A 75 1.73 -38.52 -19.57
C GLU A 75 0.39 -39.23 -19.88
N ILE A 76 -0.43 -38.59 -20.72
CA ILE A 76 -1.72 -39.06 -21.21
C ILE A 76 -1.53 -39.47 -22.68
N ALA A 77 -1.93 -40.69 -23.03
CA ALA A 77 -1.80 -41.17 -24.40
C ALA A 77 -2.74 -40.39 -25.36
N PRO A 78 -2.33 -40.09 -26.61
CA PRO A 78 -3.17 -39.41 -27.59
C PRO A 78 -4.56 -40.05 -27.80
N SER A 79 -4.65 -41.38 -27.72
CA SER A 79 -5.91 -42.14 -27.80
C SER A 79 -6.86 -41.89 -26.63
N GLU A 80 -6.37 -41.43 -25.48
CA GLU A 80 -7.17 -41.13 -24.29
C GLU A 80 -7.62 -39.67 -24.24
N ALA A 81 -7.10 -38.78 -25.10
CA ALA A 81 -7.27 -37.33 -25.00
C ALA A 81 -8.74 -36.87 -24.97
N ALA A 82 -9.64 -37.56 -25.67
CA ALA A 82 -11.09 -37.27 -25.64
C ALA A 82 -11.73 -37.37 -24.24
N ASN A 83 -11.08 -38.06 -23.29
CA ASN A 83 -11.53 -38.13 -21.89
C ASN A 83 -11.14 -36.90 -21.06
N TYR A 84 -10.41 -35.95 -21.63
CA TYR A 84 -9.79 -34.83 -20.92
C TYR A 84 -10.19 -33.46 -21.50
N PHE A 85 -10.14 -32.45 -20.64
CA PHE A 85 -10.04 -31.05 -21.00
C PHE A 85 -8.63 -30.55 -20.64
N LEU A 86 -7.95 -29.94 -21.61
CA LEU A 86 -6.71 -29.23 -21.39
C LEU A 86 -7.00 -27.90 -20.70
N VAL A 87 -6.44 -27.67 -19.50
CA VAL A 87 -6.64 -26.43 -18.74
C VAL A 87 -5.63 -25.37 -19.19
N VAL A 88 -6.11 -24.38 -19.95
CA VAL A 88 -5.31 -23.25 -20.45
C VAL A 88 -5.30 -22.05 -19.49
N ASP A 89 -6.34 -21.89 -18.67
CA ASP A 89 -6.30 -21.01 -17.48
C ASP A 89 -7.01 -21.64 -16.28
N GLY A 90 -6.55 -21.32 -15.07
CA GLY A 90 -7.18 -21.75 -13.82
C GLY A 90 -6.53 -22.97 -13.16
N GLN A 91 -5.38 -23.43 -13.65
CA GLN A 91 -4.60 -24.55 -13.10
C GLN A 91 -4.46 -24.56 -11.55
N HIS A 92 -4.19 -23.42 -10.91
CA HIS A 92 -4.10 -23.32 -9.44
C HIS A 92 -5.46 -23.56 -8.76
N ARG A 93 -6.56 -23.18 -9.41
CA ARG A 93 -7.94 -23.38 -8.95
C ARG A 93 -8.35 -24.85 -9.10
N THR A 94 -7.90 -25.51 -10.16
CA THR A 94 -8.06 -26.96 -10.36
C THR A 94 -7.31 -27.78 -9.31
N VAL A 95 -6.05 -27.45 -9.02
CA VAL A 95 -5.30 -28.10 -7.93
C VAL A 95 -5.93 -27.79 -6.56
N ALA A 96 -6.45 -26.57 -6.33
CA ALA A 96 -7.18 -26.25 -5.11
C ALA A 96 -8.49 -27.05 -4.97
N ALA A 97 -9.19 -27.32 -6.07
CA ALA A 97 -10.37 -28.19 -6.09
C ALA A 97 -10.01 -29.65 -5.76
N SER A 98 -8.86 -30.16 -6.23
CA SER A 98 -8.35 -31.48 -5.85
C SER A 98 -8.16 -31.60 -4.33
N LEU A 99 -7.47 -30.62 -3.73
CA LEU A 99 -7.25 -30.56 -2.27
C LEU A 99 -8.53 -30.28 -1.47
N TYR A 100 -9.52 -29.61 -2.08
CA TYR A 100 -10.84 -29.46 -1.49
C TYR A 100 -11.58 -30.80 -1.50
N ASN A 101 -11.54 -31.57 -2.59
CA ASN A 101 -12.23 -32.85 -2.71
C ASN A 101 -11.63 -33.92 -1.78
N GLU A 102 -10.30 -33.94 -1.61
CA GLU A 102 -9.60 -34.69 -0.55
C GLU A 102 -10.22 -34.38 0.82
N TRP A 103 -10.23 -33.10 1.22
CA TRP A 103 -10.83 -32.66 2.48
C TRP A 103 -12.34 -32.92 2.57
N ALA A 104 -13.07 -32.81 1.46
CA ALA A 104 -14.52 -32.99 1.39
C ALA A 104 -14.90 -34.43 1.71
N ARG A 105 -14.15 -35.42 1.21
CA ARG A 105 -14.33 -36.84 1.55
C ARG A 105 -14.19 -37.07 3.06
N ASP A 106 -13.09 -36.60 3.64
CA ASP A 106 -12.80 -36.72 5.07
C ASP A 106 -13.88 -36.07 5.95
N ASN A 107 -14.52 -34.99 5.45
CA ASN A 107 -15.49 -34.16 6.17
C ASN A 107 -16.94 -34.38 5.70
N LYS A 108 -17.20 -35.42 4.89
CA LYS A 108 -18.51 -35.78 4.32
C LYS A 108 -19.24 -34.60 3.64
N GLN A 109 -18.48 -33.78 2.91
CA GLN A 109 -18.98 -32.67 2.10
C GLN A 109 -19.07 -33.08 0.62
N ASN A 110 -19.85 -32.32 -0.16
CA ASN A 110 -19.94 -32.53 -1.62
C ASN A 110 -18.61 -32.18 -2.31
N GLU A 111 -18.16 -33.04 -3.21
CA GLU A 111 -17.03 -32.75 -4.09
C GLU A 111 -17.37 -31.65 -5.11
N ILE A 112 -16.34 -30.90 -5.50
CA ILE A 112 -16.40 -29.89 -6.56
C ILE A 112 -16.15 -30.59 -7.90
N VAL A 113 -17.10 -30.45 -8.82
CA VAL A 113 -16.85 -30.48 -10.26
C VAL A 113 -16.54 -29.05 -10.69
N VAL A 114 -15.38 -28.85 -11.32
CA VAL A 114 -14.88 -27.51 -11.66
C VAL A 114 -15.62 -26.97 -12.89
N PRO A 115 -16.38 -25.85 -12.79
CA PRO A 115 -17.03 -25.26 -13.95
C PRO A 115 -16.01 -24.58 -14.86
N ALA A 116 -16.18 -24.75 -16.17
CA ALA A 116 -15.29 -24.25 -17.19
C ALA A 116 -16.02 -23.69 -18.41
N ILE A 117 -15.30 -22.84 -19.15
CA ILE A 117 -15.68 -22.42 -20.49
C ILE A 117 -14.73 -23.06 -21.50
N ILE A 118 -15.28 -23.58 -22.60
CA ILE A 118 -14.48 -24.00 -23.75
C ILE A 118 -13.99 -22.74 -24.46
N VAL A 119 -12.71 -22.71 -24.80
CA VAL A 119 -12.09 -21.71 -25.65
C VAL A 119 -11.94 -22.29 -27.05
N GLU A 120 -12.26 -21.48 -28.05
CA GLU A 120 -11.91 -21.71 -29.45
C GLU A 120 -10.68 -20.84 -29.76
N LEU A 121 -9.61 -21.45 -30.28
CA LEU A 121 -8.43 -20.72 -30.73
C LEU A 121 -8.72 -20.04 -32.07
N GLN A 122 -8.02 -18.95 -32.34
CA GLN A 122 -7.97 -18.32 -33.66
C GLN A 122 -6.75 -18.87 -34.43
N ASP A 123 -6.04 -18.02 -35.17
CA ASP A 123 -4.82 -18.38 -35.92
C ASP A 123 -3.58 -18.44 -34.99
N GLU A 124 -3.69 -19.13 -33.85
CA GLU A 124 -2.68 -19.21 -32.79
C GLU A 124 -2.48 -20.65 -32.27
N THR A 125 -1.28 -20.96 -31.77
CA THR A 125 -0.98 -22.23 -31.11
C THR A 125 -1.44 -22.26 -29.65
N ILE A 126 -1.52 -23.47 -29.07
CA ILE A 126 -1.79 -23.67 -27.63
C ILE A 126 -0.73 -22.95 -26.77
N ALA A 127 0.53 -22.95 -27.23
CA ALA A 127 1.64 -22.31 -26.54
C ALA A 127 1.52 -20.78 -26.52
N GLU A 128 1.17 -20.17 -27.66
CA GLU A 128 0.93 -18.73 -27.79
C GLU A 128 -0.24 -18.28 -26.91
N TYR A 129 -1.38 -18.97 -27.02
CA TYR A 129 -2.57 -18.63 -26.23
C TYR A 129 -2.32 -18.68 -24.70
N ILE A 130 -1.63 -19.73 -24.21
CA ILE A 130 -1.25 -19.84 -22.80
C ILE A 130 -0.28 -18.73 -22.40
N ASN A 131 0.67 -18.36 -23.27
CA ASN A 131 1.61 -17.26 -23.01
C ASN A 131 0.90 -15.90 -22.92
N ASP A 132 -0.04 -15.61 -23.80
CA ASP A 132 -0.74 -14.33 -23.86
C ASP A 132 -1.74 -14.16 -22.70
N ILE A 133 -2.42 -15.24 -22.28
CA ILE A 133 -3.13 -15.30 -21.00
C ILE A 133 -2.20 -14.94 -19.83
N ASN A 134 -0.98 -15.48 -19.85
CA ASN A 134 -0.03 -15.31 -18.75
C ASN A 134 0.51 -13.87 -18.66
N ILE A 135 0.64 -13.17 -19.79
CA ILE A 135 1.05 -11.75 -19.85
C ILE A 135 -0.11 -10.83 -19.44
N THR A 136 -1.31 -11.06 -19.96
CA THR A 136 -2.48 -10.19 -19.75
C THR A 136 -3.05 -10.26 -18.33
N LYS A 137 -3.03 -11.43 -17.68
CA LYS A 137 -3.56 -11.63 -16.32
C LYS A 137 -2.55 -11.19 -15.23
N LYS A 138 -2.36 -9.88 -15.11
CA LYS A 138 -1.50 -9.23 -14.10
C LYS A 138 -2.24 -9.07 -12.76
N GLU A 139 -1.62 -9.47 -11.65
CA GLU A 139 -2.14 -9.16 -10.31
C GLU A 139 -2.19 -7.64 -10.08
N TRP A 140 -3.20 -7.16 -9.34
CA TRP A 140 -3.27 -5.76 -8.91
C TRP A 140 -1.97 -5.31 -8.26
N GLY A 141 -1.48 -4.15 -8.71
CA GLY A 141 -0.32 -3.49 -8.15
C GLY A 141 -0.63 -2.93 -6.76
N THR A 142 0.42 -2.52 -6.05
CA THR A 142 0.27 -1.69 -4.84
C THR A 142 -0.66 -0.49 -5.05
N PRO A 143 -0.53 0.32 -6.13
CA PRO A 143 -1.37 1.50 -6.31
C PRO A 143 -2.85 1.16 -6.50
N ASP A 144 -3.16 0.03 -7.13
CA ASP A 144 -4.55 -0.45 -7.29
C ASP A 144 -5.20 -0.76 -5.95
N TYR A 145 -4.47 -1.39 -5.02
CA TYR A 145 -4.97 -1.64 -3.67
C TYR A 145 -5.10 -0.36 -2.85
N VAL A 146 -4.21 0.62 -3.01
CA VAL A 146 -4.35 1.94 -2.36
C VAL A 146 -5.58 2.68 -2.87
N ARG A 147 -5.75 2.74 -4.21
CA ARG A 147 -6.93 3.32 -4.88
C ARG A 147 -8.23 2.62 -4.49
N GLY A 148 -8.24 1.29 -4.49
CA GLY A 148 -9.38 0.49 -4.06
C GLY A 148 -9.75 0.75 -2.59
N ALA A 149 -8.76 0.82 -1.70
CA ALA A 149 -8.99 1.10 -0.29
C ALA A 149 -9.58 2.51 -0.09
N ALA A 150 -9.06 3.52 -0.78
CA ALA A 150 -9.60 4.89 -0.74
C ALA A 150 -11.05 4.96 -1.28
N ASN A 151 -11.34 4.31 -2.41
CA ASN A 151 -12.68 4.30 -3.00
C ASN A 151 -13.74 3.59 -2.13
N ILE A 152 -13.35 2.54 -1.40
CA ILE A 152 -14.24 1.81 -0.47
C ILE A 152 -14.40 2.56 0.87
N ASN A 153 -13.47 3.45 1.21
CA ASN A 153 -13.46 4.21 2.46
C ASN A 153 -13.31 5.72 2.16
N PRO A 154 -14.25 6.35 1.43
CA PRO A 154 -14.08 7.69 0.88
C PRO A 154 -13.86 8.75 1.97
N GLU A 155 -14.45 8.60 3.14
CA GLU A 155 -14.29 9.57 4.25
C GLU A 155 -12.95 9.45 5.01
N ASN A 156 -12.07 8.54 4.59
CA ASN A 156 -10.77 8.37 5.23
C ASN A 156 -9.67 9.24 4.58
N GLU A 157 -9.33 10.36 5.23
CA GLU A 157 -8.32 11.31 4.75
C GLU A 157 -6.93 10.68 4.52
N PHE A 158 -6.51 9.76 5.39
CA PHE A 158 -5.24 9.05 5.24
C PHE A 158 -5.19 8.23 3.94
N LEU A 159 -6.28 7.50 3.62
CA LEU A 159 -6.37 6.72 2.37
C LEU A 159 -6.51 7.61 1.13
N LYS A 160 -7.32 8.68 1.19
CA LYS A 160 -7.37 9.73 0.14
C LYS A 160 -5.96 10.24 -0.16
N ARG A 161 -5.23 10.66 0.86
CA ARG A 161 -3.88 11.24 0.72
C ARG A 161 -2.83 10.24 0.24
N TYR A 162 -2.92 8.98 0.67
CA TYR A 162 -2.09 7.91 0.12
C TYR A 162 -2.38 7.69 -1.37
N ASN A 163 -3.65 7.72 -1.79
CA ASN A 163 -4.03 7.57 -3.21
C ASN A 163 -3.57 8.74 -4.09
N GLU A 164 -3.58 9.97 -3.57
CA GLU A 164 -2.99 11.14 -4.26
C GLU A 164 -1.48 11.01 -4.47
N LEU A 165 -0.76 10.58 -3.42
CA LEU A 165 0.70 10.63 -3.38
C LEU A 165 1.42 9.35 -3.79
N ILE A 166 0.74 8.20 -3.89
CA ILE A 166 1.36 6.92 -4.25
C ILE A 166 1.90 6.98 -5.69
N LYS A 167 3.11 6.44 -5.89
CA LYS A 167 3.67 6.25 -7.22
C LYS A 167 2.81 5.30 -8.05
N SER A 168 2.26 5.79 -9.15
CA SER A 168 1.40 5.05 -10.09
C SER A 168 1.75 5.44 -11.53
N GLU A 169 1.05 4.87 -12.50
CA GLU A 169 1.14 5.30 -13.90
C GLU A 169 0.57 6.72 -14.10
N SER A 170 -0.47 7.09 -13.35
CA SER A 170 -1.03 8.46 -13.33
C SER A 170 -0.24 9.45 -12.49
N ASN A 171 0.60 8.98 -11.57
CA ASN A 171 1.51 9.79 -10.75
C ASN A 171 2.93 9.17 -10.74
N PRO A 172 3.70 9.29 -11.85
CA PRO A 172 5.02 8.66 -11.99
C PRO A 172 6.07 9.24 -11.03
N ASN A 173 5.85 10.48 -10.57
CA ASN A 173 6.67 11.20 -9.60
C ASN A 173 6.23 10.96 -8.15
N GLY A 174 5.17 10.18 -7.92
CA GLY A 174 4.68 9.84 -6.58
C GLY A 174 5.68 9.02 -5.76
N TYR A 175 5.31 8.77 -4.51
CA TYR A 175 6.16 8.14 -3.52
C TYR A 175 5.82 6.64 -3.36
N SER A 176 6.82 5.82 -3.01
CA SER A 176 6.59 4.42 -2.65
C SER A 176 5.82 4.29 -1.32
N ILE A 177 5.13 3.17 -1.05
CA ILE A 177 4.41 2.97 0.24
C ILE A 177 5.35 3.22 1.42
N SER A 178 6.57 2.68 1.39
CA SER A 178 7.50 2.80 2.51
C SER A 178 8.06 4.22 2.68
N THR A 179 8.04 5.05 1.64
CA THR A 179 8.28 6.49 1.76
C THR A 179 7.07 7.18 2.41
N LEU A 180 5.84 6.89 1.97
CA LEU A 180 4.62 7.43 2.59
C LEU A 180 4.51 7.05 4.07
N ASN A 181 4.82 5.80 4.41
CA ASN A 181 4.78 5.31 5.78
C ASN A 181 5.81 6.03 6.68
N LEU A 182 7.00 6.38 6.17
CA LEU A 182 7.95 7.22 6.91
C LEU A 182 7.44 8.66 7.10
N ILE A 183 6.78 9.22 6.09
CA ILE A 183 6.24 10.59 6.11
C ILE A 183 5.08 10.73 7.09
N PHE A 184 4.08 9.84 7.00
CA PHE A 184 2.84 9.97 7.76
C PHE A 184 2.83 9.15 9.06
N CYS A 185 3.56 8.04 9.14
CA CYS A 185 3.53 7.11 10.29
C CYS A 185 4.88 7.00 11.03
N GLY A 186 5.95 7.63 10.55
CA GLY A 186 7.28 7.58 11.17
C GLY A 186 8.01 6.23 11.08
N SER A 187 7.46 5.22 10.40
CA SER A 187 8.09 3.91 10.20
C SER A 187 7.83 3.41 8.78
N ASN A 188 8.82 2.81 8.12
CA ASN A 188 8.71 2.38 6.72
C ASN A 188 7.70 1.23 6.48
N ASN A 189 7.32 0.47 7.51
CA ASN A 189 6.52 -0.75 7.41
C ASN A 189 5.12 -0.64 8.08
N ALA A 190 4.67 0.57 8.42
CA ALA A 190 3.44 0.81 9.18
C ALA A 190 2.15 0.22 8.54
N ILE A 191 2.04 0.26 7.20
CA ILE A 191 0.95 -0.36 6.44
C ILE A 191 1.49 -1.00 5.14
N SER A 192 0.92 -2.15 4.75
CA SER A 192 1.41 -3.04 3.69
C SER A 192 0.39 -3.30 2.56
N LYS A 193 0.82 -3.91 1.45
CA LYS A 193 -0.08 -4.28 0.33
C LYS A 193 -1.25 -5.17 0.78
N SER A 194 -1.01 -6.10 1.71
CA SER A 194 -2.07 -6.97 2.26
C SER A 194 -3.04 -6.23 3.16
N ASP A 195 -2.59 -5.20 3.87
CA ASP A 195 -3.46 -4.32 4.66
C ASP A 195 -4.42 -3.52 3.76
N PHE A 196 -3.92 -2.92 2.68
CA PHE A 196 -4.78 -2.27 1.68
C PHE A 196 -5.77 -3.25 1.03
N SER A 197 -5.36 -4.49 0.76
CA SER A 197 -6.27 -5.56 0.28
C SER A 197 -7.39 -5.90 1.28
N LEU A 198 -7.12 -5.87 2.59
CA LEU A 198 -8.15 -6.01 3.63
C LEU A 198 -9.11 -4.80 3.64
N LEU A 199 -8.60 -3.58 3.47
CA LEU A 199 -9.41 -2.35 3.38
C LEU A 199 -10.29 -2.31 2.13
N CYS A 200 -9.81 -2.79 0.97
CA CYS A 200 -10.63 -3.02 -0.23
C CYS A 200 -11.79 -4.00 0.04
N SER A 201 -11.64 -4.89 1.03
CA SER A 201 -12.68 -5.83 1.46
C SER A 201 -13.62 -5.24 2.54
N GLY A 202 -13.59 -3.93 2.76
CA GLY A 202 -14.39 -3.23 3.78
C GLY A 202 -14.01 -3.53 5.24
N LYS A 203 -12.87 -4.19 5.48
CA LYS A 203 -12.43 -4.53 6.85
C LYS A 203 -11.76 -3.33 7.50
N LYS A 204 -12.03 -3.13 8.79
CA LYS A 204 -11.38 -2.11 9.64
C LYS A 204 -10.24 -2.67 10.50
N GLU A 205 -10.24 -3.98 10.74
CA GLU A 205 -9.29 -4.66 11.64
C GLU A 205 -8.59 -5.88 11.02
N LYS A 206 -7.37 -6.15 11.48
CA LYS A 206 -6.55 -7.32 11.15
C LYS A 206 -6.22 -8.16 12.39
N GLY A 207 -5.80 -9.39 12.15
CA GLY A 207 -5.46 -10.38 13.19
C GLY A 207 -6.56 -11.44 13.43
N LYS A 208 -6.11 -12.65 13.81
CA LYS A 208 -6.99 -13.78 14.17
C LYS A 208 -7.35 -13.77 15.66
N LYS A 209 -6.34 -13.79 16.55
CA LYS A 209 -6.52 -13.82 18.01
C LYS A 209 -6.71 -12.42 18.61
N THR A 210 -5.76 -11.52 18.35
CA THR A 210 -5.85 -10.11 18.75
C THR A 210 -6.26 -9.27 17.55
N LYS A 211 -7.35 -8.52 17.68
CA LYS A 211 -7.75 -7.52 16.68
C LYS A 211 -6.90 -6.26 16.85
N LYS A 212 -6.50 -5.66 15.73
CA LYS A 212 -5.84 -4.35 15.68
C LYS A 212 -6.40 -3.58 14.49
N PRO A 213 -6.55 -2.24 14.57
CA PRO A 213 -6.87 -1.40 13.42
C PRO A 213 -5.91 -1.67 12.25
N ILE A 214 -6.43 -1.64 11.02
CA ILE A 214 -5.60 -1.78 9.82
C ILE A 214 -4.85 -0.48 9.52
N ILE A 215 -5.54 0.65 9.65
CA ILE A 215 -4.95 1.99 9.55
C ILE A 215 -4.00 2.20 10.75
N PRO A 216 -2.71 2.50 10.51
CA PRO A 216 -1.75 2.73 11.59
C PRO A 216 -1.98 4.10 12.25
N ALA A 217 -1.36 4.31 13.41
CA ALA A 217 -1.17 5.65 13.94
C ALA A 217 -0.37 6.50 12.93
N HIS A 218 -0.86 7.71 12.67
CA HIS A 218 -0.32 8.61 11.65
C HIS A 218 -0.58 10.06 12.04
N ASN A 219 0.14 10.99 11.41
CA ASN A 219 -0.10 12.42 11.55
C ASN A 219 -0.11 13.10 10.16
N MET A 220 -1.30 13.50 9.71
CA MET A 220 -1.51 14.10 8.40
C MET A 220 -0.91 15.50 8.29
N GLU A 221 -1.05 16.32 9.33
CA GLU A 221 -0.47 17.66 9.38
C GLU A 221 1.05 17.59 9.23
N VAL A 222 1.69 16.71 10.01
CA VAL A 222 3.16 16.58 10.02
C VAL A 222 3.71 16.09 8.70
N GLY A 223 3.12 15.05 8.12
CA GLY A 223 3.55 14.54 6.82
C GLY A 223 3.35 15.56 5.69
N ASN A 224 2.22 16.30 5.70
CA ASN A 224 1.94 17.32 4.70
C ASN A 224 2.84 18.57 4.85
N LYS A 225 3.09 19.02 6.08
CA LYS A 225 3.97 20.17 6.38
C LYS A 225 5.42 19.85 6.05
N PHE A 226 5.89 18.62 6.31
CA PHE A 226 7.19 18.13 5.82
C PHE A 226 7.29 18.19 4.29
N ILE A 227 6.33 17.61 3.55
CA ILE A 227 6.33 17.65 2.07
C ILE A 227 6.35 19.09 1.58
N LYS A 228 5.53 19.97 2.18
CA LYS A 228 5.47 21.40 1.82
C LYS A 228 6.83 22.07 2.01
N ILE A 229 7.48 21.91 3.17
CA ILE A 229 8.79 22.53 3.44
C ILE A 229 9.85 22.01 2.46
N CYS A 230 9.86 20.72 2.13
CA CYS A 230 10.79 20.20 1.10
C CYS A 230 10.56 20.86 -0.27
N LYS A 231 9.29 21.04 -0.69
CA LYS A 231 8.97 21.73 -1.96
C LYS A 231 9.28 23.23 -1.92
N ASP A 232 9.01 23.91 -0.81
CA ASP A 232 9.38 25.32 -0.59
C ASP A 232 10.91 25.52 -0.62
N LYS A 233 11.69 24.49 -0.23
CA LYS A 233 13.17 24.44 -0.38
C LYS A 233 13.63 23.95 -1.77
N GLY A 234 12.71 23.75 -2.69
CA GLY A 234 12.97 23.39 -4.08
C GLY A 234 13.46 21.95 -4.29
N PHE A 235 13.29 21.05 -3.32
CA PHE A 235 13.48 19.62 -3.56
C PHE A 235 12.35 19.10 -4.45
N LYS A 236 12.70 18.30 -5.47
CA LYS A 236 11.73 17.69 -6.38
C LYS A 236 11.07 16.49 -5.69
N ASP A 237 9.92 16.06 -6.21
CA ASP A 237 9.25 14.85 -5.72
C ASP A 237 10.15 13.60 -5.79
N ALA A 238 11.01 13.51 -6.81
CA ALA A 238 12.02 12.46 -6.93
C ALA A 238 13.08 12.48 -5.80
N ASP A 239 13.40 13.66 -5.26
CA ASP A 239 14.36 13.82 -4.14
C ASP A 239 13.69 13.37 -2.82
N ILE A 240 12.45 13.82 -2.59
CA ILE A 240 11.61 13.42 -1.45
C ILE A 240 11.40 11.89 -1.45
N ALA A 241 11.20 11.30 -2.64
CA ALA A 241 11.00 9.86 -2.83
C ALA A 241 12.14 8.99 -2.28
N LYS A 242 13.40 9.49 -2.29
CA LYS A 242 14.61 8.76 -1.84
C LYS A 242 14.68 8.54 -0.32
N ARG A 243 13.77 9.13 0.45
CA ARG A 243 13.63 8.99 1.92
C ARG A 243 14.67 9.69 2.78
N TYR A 244 15.88 9.97 2.29
CA TYR A 244 16.96 10.59 3.09
C TYR A 244 16.50 11.82 3.90
N LEU A 245 15.70 12.69 3.28
CA LEU A 245 15.11 13.87 3.93
C LEU A 245 14.12 13.51 5.05
N ILE A 246 13.21 12.55 4.85
CA ILE A 246 12.24 12.16 5.91
C ILE A 246 12.91 11.34 7.02
N THR A 247 13.98 10.59 6.70
CA THR A 247 14.83 9.95 7.71
C THR A 247 15.45 11.00 8.62
N GLU A 248 16.12 12.03 8.07
CA GLU A 248 16.71 13.10 8.89
C GLU A 248 15.66 13.93 9.65
N PHE A 249 14.50 14.21 9.04
CA PHE A 249 13.39 14.88 9.74
C PHE A 249 12.90 14.07 10.95
N ASN A 250 12.71 12.76 10.78
CA ASN A 250 12.32 11.87 11.88
C ASN A 250 13.43 11.72 12.93
N ASN A 251 14.70 11.66 12.52
CA ASN A 251 15.84 11.63 13.44
C ASN A 251 15.86 12.88 14.32
N ILE A 252 15.74 14.08 13.74
CA ILE A 252 15.69 15.35 14.50
C ILE A 252 14.51 15.38 15.46
N LYS A 253 13.31 15.00 15.00
CA LYS A 253 12.10 14.92 15.82
C LYS A 253 12.29 14.02 17.04
N ILE A 254 13.03 12.91 16.89
CA ILE A 254 13.36 11.99 17.99
C ILE A 254 14.43 12.61 18.91
N THR A 255 15.54 13.12 18.38
CA THR A 255 16.65 13.63 19.21
C THR A 255 16.33 14.92 19.96
N THR A 256 15.38 15.72 19.46
CA THR A 256 14.93 16.98 20.08
C THR A 256 13.61 16.83 20.84
N SER A 257 12.95 15.67 20.76
CA SER A 257 11.56 15.44 21.19
C SER A 257 10.56 16.48 20.65
N SER A 258 10.87 17.15 19.54
CA SER A 258 10.11 18.30 19.03
C SER A 258 9.93 18.25 17.51
N VAL A 259 8.67 18.28 17.07
CA VAL A 259 8.33 18.40 15.65
C VAL A 259 8.63 19.81 15.13
N ASP A 260 8.37 20.83 15.94
CA ASP A 260 8.62 22.22 15.55
C ASP A 260 10.10 22.53 15.39
N GLU A 261 10.96 21.87 16.17
CA GLU A 261 12.41 22.00 15.98
C GLU A 261 12.86 21.36 14.66
N ALA A 262 12.31 20.19 14.32
CA ALA A 262 12.52 19.59 13.00
C ALA A 262 12.04 20.50 11.86
N TYR A 263 10.89 21.20 12.00
CA TYR A 263 10.47 22.20 11.02
C TYR A 263 11.44 23.37 10.92
N LYS A 264 11.86 23.99 12.04
CA LYS A 264 12.77 25.14 12.04
C LYS A 264 14.11 24.81 11.38
N ILE A 265 14.65 23.62 11.67
CA ILE A 265 15.90 23.14 11.06
C ILE A 265 15.73 22.98 9.55
N PHE A 266 14.67 22.31 9.08
CA PHE A 266 14.38 22.18 7.64
C PHE A 266 14.08 23.53 6.97
N GLN A 267 13.41 24.46 7.65
CA GLN A 267 13.16 25.82 7.18
C GLN A 267 14.44 26.67 7.14
N SER A 268 15.52 26.29 7.83
CA SER A 268 16.82 26.98 7.80
C SER A 268 17.77 26.53 6.67
N ILE A 269 17.39 25.51 5.90
CA ILE A 269 18.10 25.06 4.69
C ILE A 269 18.19 26.21 3.68
N THR A 270 19.41 26.50 3.22
CA THR A 270 19.71 27.48 2.17
C THR A 270 19.86 26.81 0.79
N ALA A 271 19.97 27.61 -0.27
CA ALA A 271 20.29 27.09 -1.60
C ALA A 271 21.67 26.39 -1.65
N ASN A 272 22.64 26.86 -0.85
CA ASN A 272 23.98 26.25 -0.77
C ASN A 272 23.92 24.91 -0.05
N ASP A 273 23.24 24.83 1.10
CA ASP A 273 23.01 23.57 1.81
C ASP A 273 22.36 22.54 0.87
N LYS A 274 21.29 22.95 0.18
CA LYS A 274 20.60 22.09 -0.79
C LYS A 274 21.57 21.57 -1.85
N THR A 275 22.35 22.44 -2.49
CA THR A 275 23.32 22.05 -3.54
C THR A 275 24.35 21.05 -3.02
N ALA A 276 24.84 21.23 -1.79
CA ALA A 276 25.81 20.33 -1.16
C ALA A 276 25.25 18.90 -0.90
N MET A 277 23.92 18.72 -0.85
CA MET A 277 23.27 17.41 -0.70
C MET A 277 23.21 16.57 -1.99
N PHE A 278 23.63 17.10 -3.14
CA PHE A 278 23.60 16.42 -4.44
C PHE A 278 25.01 16.02 -4.87
N ASN A 279 25.15 14.78 -5.36
CA ASN A 279 26.41 14.31 -5.93
C ASN A 279 26.63 14.82 -7.36
N SER A 280 27.81 14.52 -7.93
CA SER A 280 28.22 14.94 -9.28
C SER A 280 27.24 14.58 -10.40
N ASN A 281 26.44 13.51 -10.22
CA ASN A 281 25.41 13.09 -11.16
C ASN A 281 24.06 13.81 -10.94
N SER A 282 24.07 14.99 -10.29
CA SER A 282 22.88 15.78 -9.93
C SER A 282 21.80 14.97 -9.20
N ASN A 283 22.23 14.01 -8.37
CA ASN A 283 21.37 13.14 -7.61
C ASN A 283 21.49 13.44 -6.11
N LEU A 284 20.35 13.60 -5.41
CA LEU A 284 20.36 13.65 -3.94
C LEU A 284 21.01 12.39 -3.38
N ASP A 285 21.97 12.54 -2.47
CA ASP A 285 22.84 11.49 -1.94
C ASP A 285 22.70 11.36 -0.42
N GLU A 286 22.66 10.13 0.10
CA GLU A 286 22.39 9.87 1.53
C GLU A 286 23.49 10.44 2.44
N ASN A 287 24.76 10.23 2.08
CA ASN A 287 25.87 10.64 2.92
C ASN A 287 26.03 12.16 2.92
N LEU A 288 25.80 12.80 1.76
CA LEU A 288 25.81 14.26 1.64
C LEU A 288 24.65 14.90 2.40
N VAL A 289 23.44 14.33 2.34
CA VAL A 289 22.29 14.74 3.17
C VAL A 289 22.65 14.66 4.65
N ILE A 290 23.15 13.51 5.13
CA ILE A 290 23.52 13.31 6.54
C ILE A 290 24.61 14.30 6.97
N SER A 291 25.64 14.52 6.14
CA SER A 291 26.71 15.47 6.44
C SER A 291 26.18 16.90 6.54
N GLN A 292 25.43 17.37 5.54
CA GLN A 292 24.90 18.73 5.53
C GLN A 292 23.93 18.99 6.69
N PHE A 293 23.14 17.99 7.09
CA PHE A 293 22.28 18.12 8.26
C PHE A 293 23.04 18.27 9.58
N LYS A 294 24.32 17.89 9.70
CA LYS A 294 25.15 18.24 10.87
C LYS A 294 25.44 19.74 10.88
N GLU A 295 25.96 20.28 9.78
CA GLU A 295 26.26 21.71 9.62
C GLU A 295 25.02 22.60 9.83
N ILE A 296 23.87 22.19 9.29
CA ILE A 296 22.60 22.92 9.48
C ILE A 296 22.21 22.92 10.97
N LYS A 297 22.32 21.78 11.68
CA LYS A 297 22.00 21.68 13.12
C LYS A 297 22.95 22.53 13.96
N GLU A 298 24.25 22.50 13.70
CA GLU A 298 25.26 23.33 14.37
C GLU A 298 24.97 24.82 14.19
N ARG A 299 24.74 25.26 12.94
CA ARG A 299 24.35 26.62 12.60
C ARG A 299 22.99 27.03 13.19
N HIS A 300 22.07 26.09 13.38
CA HIS A 300 20.80 26.35 14.08
C HIS A 300 21.04 26.61 15.57
N ASN A 301 21.76 25.70 16.24
CA ASN A 301 22.04 25.75 17.66
C ASN A 301 22.83 27.01 18.05
N ALA A 302 23.86 27.38 17.27
CA ALA A 302 24.63 28.61 17.49
C ALA A 302 23.75 29.87 17.45
N LYS A 303 22.73 29.92 16.58
CA LYS A 303 21.77 31.03 16.53
C LYS A 303 20.85 31.07 17.74
N GLN A 304 20.44 29.92 18.28
CA GLN A 304 19.64 29.87 19.50
C GLN A 304 20.44 30.34 20.72
N VAL A 305 21.70 29.89 20.86
CA VAL A 305 22.60 30.34 21.94
C VAL A 305 22.77 31.86 21.89
N ASN A 306 23.14 32.42 20.74
CA ASN A 306 23.31 33.87 20.60
C ASN A 306 22.02 34.65 20.88
N LYS A 307 20.85 34.12 20.48
CA LYS A 307 19.54 34.74 20.78
C LYS A 307 19.26 34.76 22.29
N THR A 308 19.54 33.67 23.00
CA THR A 308 19.38 33.58 24.47
C THR A 308 20.36 34.51 25.19
N THR A 309 21.63 34.58 24.77
CA THR A 309 22.63 35.47 25.36
C THR A 309 22.24 36.95 25.22
N ILE A 310 21.73 37.37 24.06
CA ILE A 310 21.28 38.75 23.83
C ILE A 310 20.08 39.12 24.75
N VAL A 311 19.18 38.19 25.02
CA VAL A 311 18.03 38.40 25.93
C VAL A 311 18.45 38.43 27.41
N MET A 312 19.62 37.87 27.76
CA MET A 312 20.13 37.82 29.13
C MET A 312 21.07 39.00 29.51
N GLN A 313 21.42 39.89 28.58
CA GLN A 313 22.16 41.10 28.92
C GLN A 313 21.19 42.24 29.29
N PRO A 314 21.21 42.77 30.53
CA PRO A 314 20.43 43.96 30.85
C PRO A 314 21.02 45.17 30.11
N SER A 315 20.15 45.99 29.53
CA SER A 315 20.53 47.21 28.81
C SER A 315 21.02 48.30 29.78
N SER A 316 22.30 48.27 30.13
CA SER A 316 22.94 49.35 30.90
C SER A 316 23.33 50.52 29.99
N THR A 317 22.34 51.32 29.61
CA THR A 317 22.56 52.69 29.12
C THR A 317 21.82 53.63 30.07
N LYS A 318 22.57 54.24 30.99
CA LYS A 318 22.05 55.35 31.81
C LYS A 318 22.06 56.61 30.95
N GLU A 319 20.89 57.23 30.79
CA GLU A 319 20.81 58.68 30.67
C GLU A 319 20.05 59.19 31.90
N GLU A 320 20.70 60.07 32.67
CA GLU A 320 20.09 60.78 33.80
C GLU A 320 19.31 61.98 33.26
N MET A 321 18.02 62.06 33.57
CA MET A 321 17.33 63.33 33.74
C MET A 321 16.50 63.28 35.02
N THR A 322 16.35 64.45 35.64
CA THR A 322 15.98 64.68 37.04
C THR A 322 14.47 64.66 37.31
N ASP A 323 14.13 64.56 38.60
CA ASP A 323 12.79 64.68 39.21
C ASP A 323 12.02 65.93 38.74
N GLU A 324 10.68 66.05 38.85
CA GLU A 324 9.89 65.97 40.09
C GLU A 324 8.35 65.96 39.82
N ALA A 325 7.55 65.93 40.90
CA ALA A 325 6.08 66.09 40.99
C ALA A 325 5.17 64.86 40.75
N THR A 326 4.83 64.22 41.88
CA THR A 326 3.70 63.29 42.09
C THR A 326 2.36 64.00 42.23
N GLU A 327 1.25 63.39 41.78
CA GLU A 327 -0.06 63.53 42.44
C GLU A 327 -0.94 62.27 42.25
N ASP A 328 -1.55 61.80 43.35
CA ASP A 328 -2.46 60.63 43.48
C ASP A 328 -3.85 61.19 43.88
N ILE A 329 -5.04 60.57 43.74
CA ILE A 329 -5.56 59.21 43.93
C ILE A 329 -6.93 59.13 43.15
N PRO A 330 -7.84 58.13 43.27
CA PRO A 330 -7.81 56.79 43.89
C PRO A 330 -8.44 55.63 43.07
N TYR A 331 -8.38 54.43 43.67
CA TYR A 331 -9.12 53.19 43.37
C TYR A 331 -10.66 53.25 43.56
N ALA A 332 -11.38 52.41 42.78
CA ALA A 332 -12.59 51.64 43.16
C ALA A 332 -12.78 50.53 42.10
N GLU A 333 -12.50 49.25 42.39
CA GLU A 333 -13.36 48.26 43.06
C GLU A 333 -14.44 47.58 42.17
N VAL A 334 -14.07 46.36 41.73
CA VAL A 334 -14.79 45.05 41.74
C VAL A 334 -16.23 44.93 41.18
N GLU A 335 -16.44 44.03 40.20
CA GLU A 335 -17.03 42.68 40.43
C GLU A 335 -17.13 41.83 39.15
N GLU A 336 -16.99 40.51 39.32
CA GLU A 336 -17.16 39.47 38.29
C GLU A 336 -18.63 39.03 38.22
N ALA A 337 -19.09 38.49 37.08
CA ALA A 337 -20.30 37.68 37.01
C ALA A 337 -20.21 36.64 35.88
N GLU A 338 -20.69 35.42 36.18
CA GLU A 338 -20.44 34.19 35.41
C GLU A 338 -21.46 33.90 34.28
N ASP A 339 -21.17 32.83 33.52
CA ASP A 339 -21.97 32.21 32.46
C ASP A 339 -23.45 31.93 32.81
N ILE A 340 -24.36 32.07 31.84
CA ILE A 340 -25.60 31.29 31.77
C ILE A 340 -25.88 30.76 30.34
N ILE A 341 -26.26 29.48 30.29
CA ILE A 341 -26.59 28.63 29.13
C ILE A 341 -28.00 28.92 28.57
N GLY A 342 -28.23 28.82 27.25
CA GLY A 342 -29.60 28.70 26.70
C GLY A 342 -29.79 28.78 25.16
N THR A 343 -30.01 27.63 24.52
CA THR A 343 -30.50 27.47 23.12
C THR A 343 -32.02 27.14 23.09
N PRO A 344 -32.69 26.88 21.94
CA PRO A 344 -32.80 27.68 20.70
C PRO A 344 -34.26 27.73 20.10
N PHE A 345 -34.63 28.77 19.36
CA PHE A 345 -35.73 28.80 18.35
C PHE A 345 -35.59 30.11 17.54
N GLY A 346 -35.99 30.30 16.28
CA GLY A 346 -36.57 29.41 15.27
C GLY A 346 -37.36 30.24 14.23
N LEU A 347 -37.14 30.01 12.92
CA LEU A 347 -37.90 30.52 11.75
C LEU A 347 -38.04 32.05 11.54
N LEU A 348 -37.66 32.55 10.35
CA LEU A 348 -38.63 32.90 9.29
C LEU A 348 -37.98 33.30 7.94
N ARG A 349 -38.64 32.91 6.85
CA ARG A 349 -38.35 33.35 5.46
C ARG A 349 -38.82 34.80 5.22
N LYS A 350 -38.12 35.50 4.32
CA LYS A 350 -38.62 36.51 3.35
C LYS A 350 -37.44 36.91 2.44
N LYS A 351 -37.59 37.16 1.14
CA LYS A 351 -38.71 36.86 0.23
C LYS A 351 -38.12 36.68 -1.18
#